data_AF-A0A2T6E3I8-F1
#
_entry.id   AF-A0A2T6E3I8-F1
#
_cell.length_a   1.000
_cell.length_b   1.000
_cell.length_c   1.000
_cell.angle_alpha   90.00
_cell.angle_beta   90.00
_cell.angle_gamma   90.00
#
_symmetry.space_group_name_H-M   'P 1'
#
loop_
_entity.id
_entity.type
_entity.pdbx_description
1 polymer ?
#
loop_
_entity_poly.entity_id
_entity_poly.type
_entity_poly.pdbx_seq_one_letter_code
_entity_poly.pdbx_strand_id
1 'polypeptide(L)' 'MDQKLQELEQAIVDAEDAKRQFVQENPNGSGDKTERMRLYNKVELARKSLRDYKRMNPHLL' A
#
# COMPACT_ATOMS: atom_id res chain seq x y z
N MET A 1 -14.19 -15.54 5.71
CA MET A 1 -13.62 -14.27 5.25
C MET A 1 -13.26 -14.44 3.79
N ASP A 2 -13.47 -13.40 2.99
CA ASP A 2 -13.06 -13.43 1.59
C ASP A 2 -11.52 -13.41 1.51
N GLN A 3 -10.94 -14.45 0.91
CA GLN A 3 -9.48 -14.58 0.79
C GLN A 3 -8.89 -13.40 -0.02
N LYS A 4 -9.62 -12.91 -1.03
CA LYS A 4 -9.14 -11.80 -1.85
C LYS A 4 -9.13 -10.49 -1.08
N LEU A 5 -10.12 -10.30 -0.20
CA LEU A 5 -10.15 -9.16 0.70
C LEU A 5 -8.92 -9.15 1.62
N GLN A 6 -8.61 -10.29 2.23
CA GLN A 6 -7.45 -10.43 3.13
C GLN A 6 -6.12 -10.16 2.40
N GLU A 7 -5.96 -10.68 1.18
CA GLU A 7 -4.77 -10.40 0.35
C GLU A 7 -4.58 -8.90 0.08
N LEU A 8 -5.67 -8.20 -0.24
CA LEU A 8 -5.64 -6.77 -0.53
C LEU A 8 -5.35 -5.93 0.72
N GLU A 9 -5.89 -6.34 1.86
CA GLU A 9 -5.58 -5.72 3.15
C GLU A 9 -4.11 -5.94 3.54
N GLN A 10 -3.60 -7.16 3.39
CA GLN A 10 -2.19 -7.47 3.64
C GLN A 10 -1.25 -6.70 2.70
N ALA A 11 -1.62 -6.56 1.42
CA ALA A 11 -0.83 -5.81 0.46
C ALA A 11 -0.66 -4.32 0.83
N ILE A 12 -1.64 -3.74 1.53
CA ILE A 12 -1.52 -2.38 2.07
C ILE A 12 -0.52 -2.35 3.22
N VAL A 13 -0.63 -3.30 4.16
CA VAL A 13 0.30 -3.41 5.31
C VAL A 13 1.74 -3.54 4.81
N ASP A 14 1.99 -4.45 3.87
CA ASP A 14 3.33 -4.68 3.32
C ASP A 14 3.88 -3.44 2.60
N ALA A 15 3.03 -2.70 1.89
CA ALA A 15 3.42 -1.47 1.20
C ALA A 15 3.75 -0.33 2.18
N GLU A 16 2.97 -0.18 3.25
CA GLU A 16 3.22 0.81 4.30
C GLU A 16 4.47 0.48 5.11
N ASP A 17 4.71 -0.80 5.40
CA ASP A 17 5.90 -1.24 6.12
C ASP A 17 7.17 -1.01 5.30
N ALA A 18 7.16 -1.33 3.99
CA ALA A 18 8.28 -1.04 3.10
C ALA A 18 8.57 0.47 3.00
N LYS A 19 7.51 1.28 2.89
CA LYS A 19 7.63 2.75 2.91
C LYS A 19 8.19 3.25 4.24
N ARG A 20 7.75 2.70 5.37
CA ARG A 20 8.22 3.06 6.71
C ARG A 20 9.70 2.74 6.87
N GLN A 21 10.11 1.53 6.47
CA GLN A 21 11.53 1.13 6.47
C GLN A 21 12.38 2.09 5.66
N PHE A 22 11.97 2.43 4.43
CA PHE A 22 12.69 3.40 3.61
C PHE A 22 12.86 4.75 4.29
N VAL A 23 11.80 5.29 4.94
CA VAL A 23 11.87 6.58 5.65
C VAL A 23 12.77 6.49 6.89
N GLN A 24 12.76 5.35 7.60
CA GLN A 24 13.65 5.12 8.75
C GLN A 24 15.12 5.06 8.34
N GLU A 25 15.42 4.38 7.23
CA GLU A 25 16.77 4.28 6.68
C GLU A 25 17.25 5.59 6.04
N ASN A 26 16.32 6.42 5.58
CA ASN A 26 16.60 7.66 4.85
C ASN A 26 15.96 8.89 5.53
N PRO A 27 16.47 9.31 6.71
CA PRO A 27 15.94 10.44 7.45
C PRO A 27 16.14 11.78 6.70
N ASN A 28 15.31 12.78 7.02
CA ASN A 28 15.32 14.11 6.39
C ASN A 28 15.08 14.08 4.86
N GLY A 29 14.49 13.01 4.35
CA GLY A 29 14.23 12.86 2.92
C GLY A 29 15.49 12.62 2.10
N SER A 30 16.54 12.08 2.74
CA SER A 30 17.67 11.47 2.04
C SER A 30 17.20 10.25 1.22
N GLY A 31 18.10 9.62 0.49
CA GLY A 31 17.76 8.50 -0.39
C GLY A 31 17.21 8.92 -1.75
N ASP A 32 17.02 7.93 -2.62
CA ASP A 32 16.59 8.18 -3.99
C ASP A 32 15.13 8.67 -4.04
N LYS A 33 14.93 9.82 -4.68
CA LYS A 33 13.60 10.41 -4.90
C LYS A 33 12.72 9.49 -5.72
N THR A 34 13.28 8.79 -6.71
CA THR A 34 12.52 7.89 -7.58
C THR A 34 11.98 6.71 -6.78
N GLU A 35 12.83 6.07 -5.98
CA GLU A 35 12.44 4.99 -5.09
C GLU A 35 11.40 5.43 -4.05
N ARG A 36 11.60 6.61 -3.45
CA ARG A 36 10.61 7.20 -2.54
C ARG A 36 9.24 7.34 -3.22
N MET A 37 9.20 7.94 -4.41
CA MET A 37 7.94 8.08 -5.15
C MET A 37 7.32 6.72 -5.50
N ARG A 38 8.14 5.72 -5.86
CA ARG A 38 7.68 4.36 -6.16
C ARG A 38 6.99 3.73 -4.95
N LEU A 39 7.54 3.85 -3.75
CA LEU A 39 6.97 3.30 -2.52
C LEU A 39 5.65 3.98 -2.14
N TYR A 40 5.58 5.31 -2.25
CA TYR A 40 4.32 6.04 -2.02
C TYR A 40 3.24 5.64 -3.03
N ASN A 41 3.61 5.53 -4.31
CA ASN A 41 2.69 5.07 -5.35
C ASN A 41 2.22 3.64 -5.10
N LYS A 42 3.08 2.76 -4.58
CA LYS A 42 2.71 1.37 -4.24
C LYS A 42 1.61 1.33 -3.18
N VAL A 43 1.71 2.15 -2.13
CA VAL A 43 0.67 2.28 -1.09
C VAL A 43 -0.66 2.75 -1.71
N GLU A 44 -0.62 3.82 -2.51
CA GLU A 44 -1.83 4.37 -3.11
C GLU A 44 -2.50 3.40 -4.10
N LEU A 45 -1.71 2.64 -4.86
CA LEU A 45 -2.21 1.58 -5.74
C LEU A 45 -2.85 0.45 -4.94
N ALA A 46 -2.23 -0.04 -3.86
CA ALA A 46 -2.81 -1.08 -3.00
C ALA A 46 -4.16 -0.64 -2.40
N ARG A 47 -4.23 0.60 -1.89
CA ARG A 47 -5.48 1.20 -1.39
C ARG A 47 -6.54 1.32 -2.48
N LYS A 48 -6.15 1.72 -3.69
CA LYS A 48 -7.06 1.79 -4.84
C LYS A 48 -7.62 0.41 -5.18
N SER A 49 -6.77 -0.61 -5.26
CA SER A 49 -7.19 -1.99 -5.53
C SER A 49 -8.20 -2.50 -4.49
N LEU A 50 -7.97 -2.23 -3.20
CA LEU A 50 -8.94 -2.59 -2.15
C LEU A 50 -10.28 -1.87 -2.31
N ARG A 51 -10.26 -0.55 -2.59
CA ARG A 51 -11.50 0.23 -2.82
C ARG A 51 -12.27 -0.28 -4.04
N ASP A 52 -11.58 -0.52 -5.14
CA ASP A 52 -12.20 -0.98 -6.38
C ASP A 52 -12.80 -2.38 -6.17
N TYR A 53 -12.11 -3.25 -5.44
CA TYR A 53 -12.63 -4.56 -5.05
C TYR A 53 -13.89 -4.46 -4.15
N LYS A 54 -13.89 -3.61 -3.12
CA LYS A 54 -15.08 -3.38 -2.28
C LYS A 54 -16.26 -2.78 -3.05
N ARG A 55 -15.99 -1.90 -4.03
CA ARG A 55 -17.04 -1.35 -4.92
C ARG A 55 -17.68 -2.41 -5.81
N MET A 56 -16.89 -3.37 -6.30
CA MET A 56 -17.39 -4.51 -7.08
C MET A 56 -18.11 -5.55 -6.22
N ASN A 57 -17.91 -5.52 -4.90
CA ASN A 57 -18.48 -6.46 -3.94
C ASN A 57 -19.22 -5.70 -2.82
N PRO A 58 -20.44 -5.17 -3.08
CA PRO A 58 -21.14 -4.29 -2.15
C PRO A 58 -21.46 -4.90 -0.78
N HIS A 59 -21.45 -6.23 -0.67
CA HIS A 59 -21.62 -6.95 0.59
C HIS A 59 -20.40 -6.86 1.53
N LEU A 60 -19.29 -6.28 1.07
CA LEU A 60 -18.06 -6.02 1.83
C LEU A 60 -17.92 -4.56 2.30
N LEU A 61 -18.93 -3.72 2.03
CA LEU A 61 -18.98 -2.31 2.45
C LEU A 61 -19.47 -2.15 3.89
#